data_AF-A0A2N2BZP3-F1
#
_entry.id   AF-A0A2N2BZP3-F1
#
_cell.length_a   1.000
_cell.length_b   1.000
_cell.length_c   1.000
_cell.angle_alpha   90.00
_cell.angle_beta   90.00
_cell.angle_gamma   90.00
#
_symmetry.space_group_name_H-M   'P 1'
#
loop_
_entity.id
_entity.type
_entity.pdbx_description
1 polymer ?
#
loop_
_entity_poly.entity_id
_entity_poly.type
_entity_poly.pdbx_seq_one_letter_code
_entity_poly.pdbx_strand_id
1 'polypeptide(L)'
;MSKKNTKNTKKSTYMAEGAVDDGRAVADMNVEGFRWFIPARNKRHRKELAELNITKAERRAMIRGALLAVLPVAFAFIGMFASILLIIHFWLS
;
A
#
# COMPACT_ATOMS: atom_id res chain seq x y z
N MET A 1 30.98 32.79 31.80
CA MET A 1 32.43 32.83 31.49
C MET A 1 32.91 31.40 31.28
N SER A 2 33.28 31.02 30.05
CA SER A 2 34.35 30.06 29.71
C SER A 2 34.10 29.44 28.33
N LYS A 3 34.94 29.85 27.37
CA LYS A 3 35.04 29.31 26.01
C LYS A 3 35.91 28.05 26.03
N LYS A 4 35.53 27.02 25.27
CA LYS A 4 36.42 26.03 24.63
C LYS A 4 35.70 25.62 23.33
N ASN A 5 36.05 26.08 22.11
CA ASN A 5 37.30 25.96 21.35
C ASN A 5 37.92 24.56 21.45
N THR A 6 37.70 23.72 20.43
CA THR A 6 38.75 23.35 19.47
C THR A 6 38.25 22.35 18.41
N LYS A 7 38.61 22.68 17.17
CA LYS A 7 38.65 21.89 15.94
C LYS A 7 38.80 20.37 16.16
N ASN A 8 38.04 19.54 15.45
CA ASN A 8 38.61 18.28 14.95
C ASN A 8 37.90 17.78 13.69
N THR A 9 38.47 18.15 12.55
CA THR A 9 38.38 17.44 11.29
C THR A 9 38.77 15.97 11.48
N LYS A 10 37.81 15.06 11.46
CA LYS A 10 38.08 13.65 11.19
C LYS A 10 37.28 13.20 9.98
N LYS A 11 37.95 13.21 8.83
CA LYS A 11 37.57 12.43 7.66
C LYS A 11 37.59 10.96 8.10
N SER A 12 36.42 10.36 8.33
CA SER A 12 36.34 8.91 8.53
C SER A 12 36.19 8.25 7.16
N THR A 13 37.30 7.71 6.69
CA THR A 13 37.43 6.60 5.74
C THR A 13 36.19 5.69 5.73
N TYR A 14 35.45 5.68 4.62
CA TYR A 14 34.47 4.64 4.33
C TYR A 14 35.24 3.39 3.89
N MET A 15 35.58 2.55 4.85
CA MET A 15 35.94 1.17 4.61
C MET A 15 34.67 0.34 4.74
N ALA A 16 34.29 -0.32 3.65
CA ALA A 16 33.16 -1.22 3.58
C ALA A 16 33.49 -2.50 4.34
N GLU A 17 33.15 -2.57 5.63
CA GLU A 17 33.10 -3.81 6.39
C GLU A 17 31.86 -3.79 7.30
N GLY A 18 30.87 -4.60 6.94
CA GLY A 18 29.86 -5.10 7.88
C GLY A 18 28.91 -4.09 8.51
N ALA A 19 28.32 -3.17 7.74
CA ALA A 19 27.14 -2.44 8.22
C ALA A 19 25.96 -3.43 8.37
N VAL A 20 25.78 -3.98 9.56
CA VAL A 20 24.53 -4.65 9.96
C VAL A 20 23.45 -3.59 9.93
N ASP A 21 22.59 -3.65 8.92
CA ASP A 21 21.46 -2.74 8.78
C ASP A 21 20.42 -3.09 9.86
N ASP A 22 20.42 -2.35 10.95
CA ASP A 22 19.47 -2.50 12.07
C ASP A 22 18.02 -2.15 11.67
N GLY A 23 17.76 -1.76 10.41
CA GLY A 23 16.44 -1.36 9.90
C GLY A 23 15.91 -0.08 10.54
N ARG A 24 16.71 0.58 11.38
CA ARG A 24 16.39 1.83 12.07
C ARG A 24 16.83 3.00 11.19
N ALA A 25 15.91 3.94 10.96
CA ALA A 25 16.25 5.19 10.30
C ALA A 25 17.17 6.03 11.21
N VAL A 26 18.42 6.23 10.78
CA VAL A 26 19.39 7.06 11.50
C VAL A 26 19.03 8.55 11.40
N ALA A 27 18.33 8.96 10.33
CA ALA A 27 17.84 10.32 10.10
C ALA A 27 16.57 10.34 9.21
N ASP A 28 15.72 11.38 9.33
CA ASP A 28 14.57 11.58 8.43
C ASP A 28 15.06 12.09 7.06
N MET A 29 15.15 11.18 6.08
CA MET A 29 15.59 11.47 4.70
C MET A 29 14.43 11.86 3.77
N ASN A 30 13.28 12.27 4.33
CA ASN A 30 12.13 12.70 3.55
C ASN A 30 12.33 14.12 3.02
N VAL A 31 13.11 14.25 1.94
CA VAL A 31 13.46 15.53 1.32
C VAL A 31 12.53 15.83 0.14
N GLU A 32 11.98 17.05 0.08
CA GLU A 32 11.12 17.50 -1.03
C GLU A 32 11.86 17.46 -2.38
N GLY A 33 11.14 17.07 -3.45
CA GLY A 33 11.69 17.00 -4.81
C GLY A 33 12.36 15.67 -5.19
N PHE A 34 12.57 14.76 -4.25
CA PHE A 34 13.08 13.42 -4.54
C PHE A 34 11.97 12.40 -4.85
N ARG A 35 12.29 11.36 -5.63
CA ARG A 35 11.31 10.33 -6.04
C ARG A 35 10.72 9.54 -4.87
N TRP A 36 11.43 9.46 -3.75
CA TRP A 36 11.02 8.79 -2.51
C TRP A 36 10.38 9.74 -1.50
N PHE A 37 10.13 11.00 -1.86
CA PHE A 37 9.43 11.93 -0.99
C PHE A 37 8.00 11.44 -0.73
N ILE A 38 7.65 11.33 0.55
CA ILE A 38 6.30 10.98 0.98
C ILE A 38 5.73 12.22 1.69
N PRO A 39 4.68 12.86 1.13
CA PRO A 39 4.06 14.00 1.80
C PRO A 39 3.44 13.59 3.14
N ALA A 40 3.43 14.50 4.11
CA ALA A 40 2.99 14.22 5.49
C ALA A 40 1.58 13.62 5.57
N ARG A 41 0.68 14.03 4.65
CA ARG A 41 -0.68 13.46 4.51
C ARG A 41 -0.65 11.95 4.24
N ASN A 42 0.24 11.49 3.36
CA ASN A 42 0.34 10.08 2.99
C ASN A 42 1.04 9.26 4.08
N LYS A 43 1.97 9.87 4.85
CA LYS A 43 2.56 9.23 6.03
C LYS A 43 1.49 8.92 7.09
N ARG A 44 0.56 9.85 7.37
CA ARG A 44 -0.55 9.63 8.32
C ARG A 44 -1.48 8.52 7.85
N HIS A 45 -1.92 8.58 6.59
CA HIS A 45 -2.78 7.53 6.03
C HIS A 45 -2.17 6.13 6.10
N ARG A 46 -0.86 5.99 5.78
CA ARG A 46 -0.19 4.69 5.93
C ARG A 46 -0.13 4.20 7.36
N LYS A 47 0.07 5.11 8.33
CA LYS A 47 0.05 4.76 9.76
C LYS A 47 -1.33 4.33 10.20
N GLU A 48 -2.37 5.08 9.85
CA GLU A 48 -3.77 4.72 10.14
C GLU A 48 -4.16 3.36 9.53
N LEU A 49 -3.76 3.10 8.28
CA LEU A 49 -4.00 1.82 7.61
C LEU A 49 -3.18 0.66 8.22
N ALA A 50 -2.01 0.94 8.78
CA ALA A 50 -1.19 -0.05 9.48
C ALA A 50 -1.67 -0.30 10.92
N GLU A 51 -2.22 0.73 11.57
CA GLU A 51 -2.87 0.64 12.88
C GLU A 51 -4.18 -0.14 12.78
N LEU A 52 -4.89 -0.02 11.65
CA LEU A 52 -5.95 -0.91 11.23
C LEU A 52 -5.35 -2.28 10.88
N ASN A 53 -4.94 -3.02 11.91
CA ASN A 53 -4.33 -4.34 11.85
C ASN A 53 -5.32 -5.40 11.31
N ILE A 54 -5.74 -5.24 10.06
CA ILE A 54 -6.65 -6.15 9.38
C ILE A 54 -5.95 -7.50 9.27
N THR A 55 -6.51 -8.50 9.94
CA THR A 55 -5.99 -9.86 9.82
C THR A 55 -6.26 -10.39 8.41
N LYS A 56 -5.43 -11.33 7.94
CA LYS A 56 -5.60 -11.98 6.62
C LYS A 56 -6.97 -12.66 6.46
N ALA A 57 -7.63 -12.99 7.56
CA ALA A 57 -8.99 -13.53 7.56
C ALA A 57 -10.05 -12.43 7.30
N GLU A 58 -9.96 -11.30 7.98
CA GLU A 58 -10.84 -10.13 7.80
C GLU A 58 -10.72 -9.56 6.39
N ARG A 59 -9.50 -9.50 5.85
CA ARG A 59 -9.28 -9.06 4.47
C ARG A 59 -10.07 -9.93 3.48
N ARG A 60 -10.11 -11.25 3.69
CA ARG A 60 -10.91 -12.17 2.87
C ARG A 60 -12.40 -11.98 3.08
N ALA A 61 -12.84 -11.70 4.31
CA ALA A 61 -14.24 -11.41 4.60
C ALA A 61 -14.71 -10.12 3.89
N MET A 62 -13.90 -9.06 3.91
CA MET A 62 -14.17 -7.81 3.19
C MET A 62 -14.29 -8.04 1.68
N ILE A 63 -13.33 -8.78 1.10
CA ILE A 63 -13.35 -9.10 -0.34
C ILE A 63 -14.58 -9.93 -0.70
N ARG A 64 -14.93 -10.93 0.12
CA ARG A 64 -16.14 -11.76 -0.09
C ARG A 64 -17.42 -10.92 0.00
N GLY A 65 -17.51 -10.00 0.95
CA GLY A 65 -18.64 -9.10 1.09
C GLY A 65 -18.80 -8.17 -0.12
N ALA A 66 -17.70 -7.56 -0.57
CA ALA A 66 -17.70 -6.73 -1.77
C ALA A 66 -18.09 -7.52 -3.03
N LEU A 67 -17.61 -8.77 -3.16
CA LEU A 67 -17.96 -9.65 -4.27
C LEU A 67 -19.45 -10.03 -4.26
N LEU A 68 -19.99 -10.35 -3.08
CA LEU A 68 -21.40 -10.68 -2.89
C LEU A 68 -22.33 -9.52 -3.24
N ALA A 69 -21.89 -8.27 -3.03
CA ALA A 69 -22.66 -7.09 -3.41
C ALA A 69 -22.73 -6.88 -4.94
N VAL A 70 -21.69 -7.26 -5.68
CA VAL A 70 -21.62 -7.09 -7.15
C VAL A 70 -22.25 -8.27 -7.91
N LEU A 71 -22.29 -9.44 -7.27
CA LEU A 71 -22.84 -10.69 -7.83
C LEU A 71 -24.25 -10.57 -8.44
N PRO A 72 -25.24 -9.91 -7.80
CA PRO A 72 -26.60 -9.79 -8.35
C PRO A 72 -26.62 -9.05 -9.69
N VAL A 73 -25.82 -7.99 -9.83
CA VAL A 73 -25.73 -7.20 -11.06
C VAL A 73 -25.07 -8.03 -12.16
N ALA A 74 -23.99 -8.75 -11.85
CA ALA A 74 -23.35 -9.65 -12.80
C ALA A 74 -24.31 -10.76 -13.29
N PHE A 75 -25.06 -11.37 -12.39
CA PHE A 75 -26.07 -12.36 -12.75
C PHE A 75 -27.23 -11.78 -13.55
N ALA A 76 -27.65 -10.54 -13.30
CA ALA A 76 -28.68 -9.89 -14.11
C ALA A 76 -28.25 -9.75 -15.57
N PHE A 77 -27.00 -9.35 -15.83
CA PHE A 77 -26.46 -9.28 -17.20
C PHE A 77 -26.37 -10.65 -17.87
N ILE A 78 -25.86 -11.66 -17.15
CA ILE A 78 -25.77 -13.02 -17.67
C ILE A 78 -27.17 -13.58 -17.95
N GLY A 79 -28.13 -13.35 -17.04
CA GLY A 79 -29.51 -13.77 -17.20
C GLY A 79 -30.20 -13.10 -18.38
N MET A 80 -29.98 -11.80 -18.59
CA MET A 80 -30.50 -11.08 -19.76
C MET A 80 -29.96 -11.67 -21.06
N PHE A 81 -28.65 -11.91 -21.14
CA PHE A 81 -28.02 -12.51 -22.31
C PHE A 81 -28.54 -13.93 -22.57
N ALA A 82 -28.61 -14.77 -21.53
CA ALA A 82 -29.16 -16.11 -21.62
C ALA A 82 -30.63 -16.11 -22.07
N SER A 83 -31.43 -15.17 -21.58
CA SER A 83 -32.84 -15.04 -21.95
C SER A 83 -33.00 -14.74 -23.45
N ILE A 84 -32.19 -13.84 -24.00
CA ILE A 84 -32.20 -13.53 -25.44
C ILE A 84 -31.86 -14.78 -26.27
N LEU A 85 -30.81 -15.50 -25.88
CA LEU A 85 -30.41 -16.73 -26.57
C LEU A 85 -31.50 -17.81 -26.50
N LEU A 86 -32.17 -17.96 -25.35
CA LEU A 86 -33.29 -18.89 -25.20
C LEU A 86 -34.47 -18.54 -26.10
N ILE A 87 -34.81 -17.26 -26.21
CA ILE A 87 -35.88 -16.80 -27.11
C ILE A 87 -35.53 -17.10 -28.56
N ILE A 88 -34.29 -16.82 -29.00
CA ILE A 88 -33.83 -17.14 -30.36
C ILE A 88 -33.89 -18.64 -30.60
N HIS A 89 -33.41 -19.45 -29.66
CA HIS A 89 -33.43 -20.91 -29.78
C HIS A 89 -34.85 -21.45 -29.89
N PHE A 90 -35.77 -20.97 -29.05
CA PHE A 90 -37.17 -21.39 -29.07
C PHE A 90 -37.92 -20.93 -30.33
N TRP A 91 -37.52 -19.80 -30.93
CA TRP A 91 -38.15 -19.28 -32.15
C TRP A 91 -37.61 -19.92 -33.43
N LEU A 92 -36.35 -20.35 -33.44
CA LEU A 92 -35.69 -20.97 -34.59
C LEU A 92 -35.79 -22.51 -34.59
N SER A 93 -36.14 -23.10 -33.45
CA SER A 93 -36.46 -24.53 -33.33
C SER A 93 -37.90 -24.81 -33.75
#